data_AF-A0A8C1W8T4-F1
#
_entry.id   AF-A0A8C1W8T4-F1
#
_cell.length_a   1.000
_cell.length_b   1.000
_cell.length_c   1.000
_cell.angle_alpha   90.00
_cell.angle_beta   90.00
_cell.angle_gamma   90.00
#
_symmetry.space_group_name_H-M   'P 1'
#
loop_
_entity.id
_entity.type
_entity.pdbx_description
1 polymer ?
#
loop_
_entity_poly.entity_id
_entity_poly.type
_entity_poly.pdbx_seq_one_letter_code
_entity_poly.pdbx_strand_id
1 'polypeptide(L)'
;MDPAVLRESPAGSGAPSVEESGGNQPEEVTDDSREADGESEETEMEGKDSERSKSQDEDSLHEELTEEELDPRIQEELERLNEASEEINKMELELQEVRSSHRRIMNESVLKLKAKSSELGSCIEKARPYYEARRKAKEAQQETQKAALSFERAVSMHSAAREMVHVAEQGLTAVKTLDPTWQEMLNHATSKVNEAEEERMKSEREHMRVTQRCQEAEARVQELQKSLKRSIIKSKSYFELKAQFNDILEEHKSKILLLEERISKAKLNYSSTLRHLEQISEEIHAQREQDQPKNGPIKPCGGRSPPVGAETVNSTGTEGGACGGYPRPNDWVEVKESVANAREWVETHKNSRPSSLISKSVIRSNTWATSAATSVSQGKKGREMGWRMIKSE
;
A
#
# COMPACT_ATOMS: atom_id res chain seq x y z
N MET A 1 -27.34 -3.47 -67.17
CA MET A 1 -26.02 -2.86 -67.44
C MET A 1 -25.14 -3.23 -66.27
N ASP A 2 -24.24 -4.18 -66.51
CA ASP A 2 -23.06 -4.57 -65.72
C ASP A 2 -21.85 -4.33 -66.67
N PRO A 3 -20.57 -4.43 -66.27
CA PRO A 3 -19.92 -4.32 -64.94
C PRO A 3 -18.53 -3.60 -65.01
N ALA A 4 -17.82 -3.48 -63.89
CA ALA A 4 -16.35 -3.41 -63.81
C ALA A 4 -15.95 -3.94 -62.40
N VAL A 5 -15.35 -5.11 -62.16
CA VAL A 5 -14.19 -5.87 -62.72
C VAL A 5 -12.83 -5.22 -62.48
N LEU A 6 -12.04 -5.87 -61.61
CA LEU A 6 -10.57 -6.11 -61.58
C LEU A 6 -10.30 -6.81 -60.21
N ARG A 7 -10.07 -8.13 -60.03
CA ARG A 7 -8.99 -9.04 -60.50
C ARG A 7 -7.61 -8.36 -60.44
N GLU A 8 -6.59 -8.83 -59.70
CA GLU A 8 -5.92 -10.13 -59.83
C GLU A 8 -5.17 -10.61 -58.54
N SER A 9 -5.05 -11.93 -58.38
CA SER A 9 -3.95 -12.68 -57.69
C SER A 9 -2.94 -13.14 -58.78
N PRO A 10 -1.83 -13.91 -58.60
CA PRO A 10 -1.40 -14.80 -57.47
C PRO A 10 0.16 -14.99 -57.29
N ALA A 11 0.55 -16.06 -56.57
CA ALA A 11 1.85 -16.79 -56.55
C ALA A 11 3.02 -16.12 -55.78
N GLY A 12 3.91 -16.83 -55.07
CA GLY A 12 4.13 -18.25 -54.92
C GLY A 12 5.32 -18.54 -53.98
N SER A 13 5.34 -19.78 -53.47
CA SER A 13 6.51 -20.67 -53.42
C SER A 13 7.74 -20.33 -52.56
N GLY A 14 8.10 -21.28 -51.67
CA GLY A 14 9.47 -21.34 -51.12
C GLY A 14 9.61 -21.97 -49.74
N ALA A 15 9.25 -23.24 -49.57
CA ALA A 15 10.08 -24.17 -48.80
C ALA A 15 11.12 -24.76 -49.80
N PRO A 16 12.25 -25.42 -49.42
CA PRO A 16 12.38 -26.23 -48.19
C PRO A 16 13.80 -26.36 -47.58
N SER A 17 13.92 -27.23 -46.54
CA SER A 17 15.05 -28.16 -46.30
C SER A 17 16.38 -27.56 -45.78
N VAL A 18 17.20 -28.15 -44.88
CA VAL A 18 17.34 -29.55 -44.40
C VAL A 18 18.48 -29.63 -43.36
N GLU A 19 18.38 -30.60 -42.44
CA GLU A 19 19.47 -31.40 -41.78
C GLU A 19 20.51 -30.72 -40.85
N GLU A 20 21.12 -31.34 -39.83
CA GLU A 20 21.04 -32.63 -39.10
C GLU A 20 22.13 -32.59 -37.99
N SER A 21 22.03 -33.49 -36.98
CA SER A 21 23.15 -34.07 -36.19
C SER A 21 23.96 -33.15 -35.25
N GLY A 22 24.42 -33.52 -34.06
CA GLY A 22 24.40 -34.71 -33.21
C GLY A 22 24.85 -34.23 -31.81
N GLY A 23 24.47 -34.87 -30.69
CA GLY A 23 25.22 -35.99 -30.11
C GLY A 23 26.39 -35.51 -29.22
N ASN A 24 26.18 -35.41 -27.89
CA ASN A 24 27.01 -36.09 -26.86
C ASN A 24 26.63 -35.65 -25.43
N GLN A 25 26.62 -36.65 -24.54
CA GLN A 25 26.49 -36.55 -23.08
C GLN A 25 27.89 -36.41 -22.41
N PRO A 26 28.09 -36.77 -21.12
CA PRO A 26 28.46 -35.85 -20.05
C PRO A 26 29.92 -36.04 -19.58
N GLU A 27 30.45 -35.13 -18.76
CA GLU A 27 31.65 -35.43 -17.97
C GLU A 27 31.36 -35.26 -16.47
N GLU A 28 31.62 -36.35 -15.76
CA GLU A 28 31.74 -36.52 -14.32
C GLU A 28 33.17 -36.99 -14.08
N VAL A 29 34.00 -36.26 -13.31
CA VAL A 29 35.31 -36.74 -12.84
C VAL A 29 35.65 -36.10 -11.48
N THR A 30 35.57 -36.93 -10.42
CA THR A 30 36.45 -37.13 -9.22
C THR A 30 37.13 -35.92 -8.53
N ASP A 31 36.98 -35.71 -7.22
CA ASP A 31 37.67 -36.37 -6.07
C ASP A 31 39.17 -36.03 -5.94
N ASP A 32 39.54 -35.39 -4.80
CA ASP A 32 40.65 -35.75 -3.88
C ASP A 32 41.40 -34.53 -3.25
N SER A 33 41.13 -34.35 -1.96
CA SER A 33 42.00 -34.16 -0.77
C SER A 33 43.40 -33.49 -0.79
N ARG A 34 43.69 -32.88 0.39
CA ARG A 34 44.97 -32.65 1.13
C ARG A 34 45.67 -31.28 0.98
N GLU A 35 45.61 -30.47 2.05
CA GLU A 35 46.52 -30.38 3.24
C GLU A 35 47.88 -29.76 2.92
N ALA A 36 48.18 -28.61 3.54
CA ALA A 36 49.52 -28.07 3.67
C ALA A 36 49.62 -27.21 4.94
N ASP A 37 50.40 -27.72 5.88
CA ASP A 37 50.80 -27.17 7.17
C ASP A 37 51.59 -25.85 7.08
N GLY A 38 51.55 -25.09 8.18
CA GLY A 38 52.38 -23.92 8.41
C GLY A 38 52.38 -23.51 9.88
N GLU A 39 53.12 -24.25 10.70
CA GLU A 39 53.49 -23.91 12.09
C GLU A 39 54.47 -22.72 12.14
N SER A 40 54.35 -21.87 13.17
CA SER A 40 55.46 -21.32 13.99
C SER A 40 54.90 -20.22 14.90
N GLU A 41 54.67 -20.45 16.18
CA GLU A 41 55.60 -20.54 17.34
C GLU A 41 55.63 -19.23 18.14
N GLU A 42 55.29 -19.38 19.41
CA GLU A 42 55.09 -18.38 20.44
C GLU A 42 56.43 -18.00 21.08
N THR A 43 56.61 -16.75 21.50
CA THR A 43 57.66 -16.41 22.47
C THR A 43 57.20 -15.28 23.40
N GLU A 44 56.94 -15.65 24.66
CA GLU A 44 56.85 -14.76 25.82
C GLU A 44 58.26 -14.42 26.32
N MET A 45 58.47 -13.20 26.85
CA MET A 45 59.54 -12.92 27.81
C MET A 45 59.18 -11.73 28.72
N GLU A 46 59.21 -11.96 30.02
CA GLU A 46 59.00 -11.01 31.11
C GLU A 46 60.22 -10.10 31.42
N GLY A 47 59.93 -8.85 31.82
CA GLY A 47 60.31 -8.27 33.14
C GLY A 47 61.68 -7.59 33.37
N LYS A 48 61.69 -6.25 33.58
CA LYS A 48 61.94 -5.54 34.88
C LYS A 48 62.41 -4.07 34.76
N ASP A 49 61.63 -3.21 35.44
CA ASP A 49 61.88 -1.98 36.22
C ASP A 49 63.13 -1.08 36.06
N SER A 50 62.87 0.24 35.89
CA SER A 50 63.65 1.32 36.55
C SER A 50 62.82 2.62 36.65
N GLU A 51 62.56 3.08 37.87
CA GLU A 51 61.88 4.34 38.22
C GLU A 51 62.74 5.58 37.90
N ARG A 52 62.12 6.75 37.61
CA ARG A 52 62.30 8.03 38.38
C ARG A 52 61.62 9.28 37.74
N SER A 53 60.54 9.71 38.40
CA SER A 53 60.14 11.09 38.78
C SER A 53 59.73 12.20 37.78
N LYS A 54 58.48 12.67 38.00
CA LYS A 54 57.95 14.05 38.08
C LYS A 54 58.01 14.97 36.84
N SER A 55 56.83 15.22 36.28
CA SER A 55 56.24 16.57 36.23
C SER A 55 54.71 16.44 36.32
N GLN A 56 54.17 16.94 37.42
CA GLN A 56 52.77 17.37 37.54
C GLN A 56 52.67 18.75 36.88
N ASP A 57 51.46 19.16 36.52
CA ASP A 57 51.07 20.50 36.00
C ASP A 57 50.75 20.57 34.48
N GLU A 58 49.81 19.74 34.01
CA GLU A 58 49.01 20.00 32.79
C GLU A 58 47.57 19.47 32.97
N ASP A 59 47.00 19.64 34.18
CA ASP A 59 45.64 19.16 34.51
C ASP A 59 44.75 20.29 35.05
N SER A 60 44.89 21.51 34.52
CA SER A 60 44.15 22.66 35.05
C SER A 60 43.72 23.69 34.00
N LEU A 61 43.33 23.25 32.80
CA LEU A 61 42.60 24.11 31.84
C LEU A 61 41.55 23.35 31.00
N HIS A 62 41.07 22.20 31.48
CA HIS A 62 39.96 21.48 30.86
C HIS A 62 38.78 21.25 31.82
N GLU A 63 38.65 22.11 32.83
CA GLU A 63 37.61 22.03 33.84
C GLU A 63 36.86 23.36 33.97
N GLU A 64 36.17 23.74 32.89
CA GLU A 64 34.92 24.52 32.94
C GLU A 64 34.19 24.53 31.58
N LEU A 65 34.12 23.37 30.92
CA LEU A 65 32.93 23.04 30.14
C LEU A 65 32.16 22.07 31.03
N THR A 66 31.61 22.63 32.10
CA THR A 66 30.57 21.97 32.89
C THR A 66 29.61 21.34 31.90
N GLU A 67 29.25 20.08 32.15
CA GLU A 67 28.06 19.41 31.63
C GLU A 67 26.91 20.42 31.57
N GLU A 68 26.80 21.17 30.47
CA GLU A 68 25.72 22.11 30.25
C GLU A 68 24.56 21.17 29.96
N GLU A 69 23.84 20.84 31.04
CA GLU A 69 22.67 19.97 31.05
C GLU A 69 21.85 20.30 29.82
N LEU A 70 21.82 19.36 28.86
CA LEU A 70 21.12 19.54 27.59
C LEU A 70 19.72 20.04 27.90
N ASP A 71 19.27 21.10 27.23
CA ASP A 71 17.91 21.62 27.40
C ASP A 71 16.95 20.40 27.37
N PRO A 72 16.11 20.19 28.38
CA PRO A 72 15.28 18.99 28.49
C PRO A 72 14.39 18.78 27.25
N ARG A 73 14.10 19.85 26.50
CA ARG A 73 13.39 19.80 25.22
C ARG A 73 14.24 19.19 24.09
N ILE A 74 15.55 19.44 24.07
CA ILE A 74 16.49 18.82 23.12
C ILE A 74 16.57 17.32 23.39
N GLN A 75 16.67 16.92 24.66
CA GLN A 75 16.72 15.52 25.05
C GLN A 75 15.47 14.75 24.57
N GLU A 76 14.28 15.32 24.79
CA GLU A 76 13.01 14.72 24.33
C GLU A 76 12.94 14.60 22.80
N GLU A 77 13.34 15.63 22.06
CA GLU A 77 13.32 15.56 20.59
C GLU A 77 14.40 14.61 20.03
N LEU A 78 15.55 14.44 20.70
CA LEU A 78 16.56 13.44 20.32
C LEU A 78 16.07 12.01 20.56
N GLU A 79 15.35 11.77 21.66
CA GLU A 79 14.72 10.47 21.91
C GLU A 79 13.69 10.14 20.82
N ARG A 80 12.82 11.09 20.47
CA ARG A 80 11.86 10.93 19.36
C ARG A 80 12.55 10.71 18.01
N LEU A 81 13.69 11.36 17.77
CA LEU A 81 14.48 11.19 16.56
C LEU A 81 15.03 9.76 16.47
N ASN A 82 15.59 9.25 17.57
CA ASN A 82 16.14 7.90 17.66
C ASN A 82 15.03 6.86 17.47
N GLU A 83 13.89 7.02 18.13
CA GLU A 83 12.72 6.16 17.95
C GLU A 83 12.27 6.14 16.48
N ALA A 84 12.11 7.30 15.85
CA ALA A 84 11.72 7.39 14.44
C ALA A 84 12.76 6.72 13.51
N SER A 85 14.05 6.85 13.81
CA SER A 85 15.14 6.22 13.06
C SER A 85 15.11 4.68 13.19
N GLU A 86 14.94 4.16 14.40
CA GLU A 86 14.80 2.73 14.66
C GLU A 86 13.56 2.16 13.96
N GLU A 87 12.43 2.88 14.02
CA GLU A 87 11.21 2.52 13.32
C GLU A 87 11.40 2.46 11.80
N ILE A 88 12.09 3.45 11.20
CA ILE A 88 12.41 3.46 9.77
C ILE A 88 13.25 2.22 9.42
N ASN A 89 14.35 1.98 10.13
CA ASN A 89 15.25 0.86 9.87
C ASN A 89 14.53 -0.49 9.95
N LYS A 90 13.71 -0.68 10.99
CA LYS A 90 12.91 -1.90 11.18
C LYS A 90 11.92 -2.11 10.03
N MET A 91 11.15 -1.08 9.68
CA MET A 91 10.15 -1.19 8.63
C MET A 91 10.77 -1.35 7.24
N GLU A 92 11.93 -0.73 6.98
CA GLU A 92 12.66 -0.89 5.72
C GLU A 92 13.21 -2.32 5.55
N LEU A 93 13.72 -2.91 6.62
CA LEU A 93 14.13 -4.32 6.63
C LEU A 93 12.95 -5.25 6.35
N GLU A 94 11.82 -5.05 7.05
CA GLU A 94 10.59 -5.82 6.84
C GLU A 94 10.07 -5.65 5.40
N LEU A 95 10.07 -4.43 4.87
CA LEU A 95 9.65 -4.14 3.50
C LEU A 95 10.50 -4.92 2.48
N GLN A 96 11.81 -4.98 2.69
CA GLN A 96 12.71 -5.72 1.80
C GLN A 96 12.47 -7.23 1.88
N GLU A 97 12.23 -7.76 3.09
CA GLU A 97 11.86 -9.16 3.28
C GLU A 97 10.54 -9.48 2.55
N VAL A 98 9.48 -8.69 2.76
CA VAL A 98 8.18 -8.90 2.12
C VAL A 98 8.28 -8.79 0.60
N ARG A 99 9.05 -7.83 0.07
CA ARG A 99 9.32 -7.69 -1.37
C ARG A 99 10.06 -8.91 -1.93
N SER A 100 11.06 -9.43 -1.22
CA SER A 100 11.78 -10.63 -1.62
C SER A 100 10.87 -11.85 -1.64
N SER A 101 10.01 -12.00 -0.63
CA SER A 101 9.02 -13.07 -0.53
C SER A 101 7.98 -12.98 -1.64
N HIS A 102 7.46 -11.78 -1.94
CA HIS A 102 6.54 -11.55 -3.06
C HIS A 102 7.16 -11.97 -4.40
N ARG A 103 8.42 -11.60 -4.67
CA ARG A 103 9.13 -12.04 -5.89
C ARG A 103 9.27 -13.56 -5.95
N ARG A 104 9.62 -14.21 -4.84
CA ARG A 104 9.74 -15.67 -4.74
C ARG A 104 8.41 -16.37 -5.04
N ILE A 105 7.33 -15.92 -4.39
CA ILE A 105 5.97 -16.47 -4.57
C ILE A 105 5.49 -16.24 -6.01
N MET A 106 5.78 -15.08 -6.59
CA MET A 106 5.45 -14.78 -7.99
C MET A 106 6.11 -15.80 -8.93
N ASN A 107 7.42 -16.03 -8.80
CA ASN A 107 8.14 -17.00 -9.62
C ASN A 107 7.62 -18.43 -9.41
N GLU A 108 7.39 -18.83 -8.16
CA GLU A 108 6.83 -20.13 -7.82
C GLU A 108 5.44 -20.34 -8.45
N SER A 109 4.59 -19.30 -8.40
CA SER A 109 3.24 -19.34 -8.97
C SER A 109 3.27 -19.56 -10.48
N VAL A 110 4.16 -18.87 -11.20
CA VAL A 110 4.32 -18.99 -12.65
C VAL A 110 4.75 -20.41 -13.01
N LEU A 111 5.73 -20.98 -12.29
CA LEU A 111 6.22 -22.34 -12.54
C LEU A 111 5.14 -23.39 -12.28
N LYS A 112 4.45 -23.32 -11.12
CA LYS A 112 3.39 -24.28 -10.76
C LYS A 112 2.18 -24.18 -11.68
N LEU A 113 1.78 -22.96 -12.07
CA LEU A 113 0.69 -22.77 -13.03
C LEU A 113 1.08 -23.24 -14.44
N LYS A 114 2.33 -23.07 -14.86
CA LYS A 114 2.84 -23.58 -16.15
C LYS A 114 2.81 -25.11 -16.18
N ALA A 115 3.25 -25.77 -15.12
CA ALA A 115 3.19 -27.23 -15.00
C ALA A 115 1.74 -27.75 -15.04
N LYS A 116 0.81 -27.09 -14.34
CA LYS A 116 -0.62 -27.43 -14.43
C LYS A 116 -1.23 -27.12 -15.79
N SER A 117 -0.77 -26.06 -16.45
CA SER A 117 -1.20 -25.71 -17.80
C SER A 117 -0.82 -26.78 -18.82
N SER A 118 0.41 -27.30 -18.76
CA SER A 118 0.86 -28.38 -19.65
C SER A 118 0.12 -29.70 -19.39
N GLU A 119 -0.26 -30.02 -18.15
CA GLU A 119 -1.04 -31.21 -17.80
C GLU A 119 -2.47 -31.16 -18.38
N LEU A 120 -3.09 -29.98 -18.36
CA LEU A 120 -4.51 -29.80 -18.67
C LEU A 120 -4.77 -29.43 -20.14
N GLY A 121 -3.85 -28.70 -20.77
CA GLY A 121 -3.93 -28.28 -22.17
C GLY A 121 -5.13 -27.35 -22.45
N SER A 122 -5.83 -27.60 -23.56
CA SER A 122 -6.88 -26.68 -24.06
C SER A 122 -8.14 -26.57 -23.19
N CYS A 123 -8.31 -27.39 -22.14
CA CYS A 123 -9.50 -27.29 -21.28
C CYS A 123 -9.52 -26.01 -20.45
N ILE A 124 -8.35 -25.43 -20.13
CA ILE A 124 -8.24 -24.15 -19.39
C ILE A 124 -8.83 -23.02 -20.23
N GLU A 125 -8.42 -22.91 -21.49
CA GLU A 125 -8.92 -21.88 -22.41
C GLU A 125 -10.42 -22.02 -22.67
N LYS A 126 -10.90 -23.27 -22.85
CA LYS A 126 -12.32 -23.54 -23.03
C LYS A 126 -13.16 -23.19 -21.80
N ALA A 127 -12.62 -23.31 -20.60
CA ALA A 127 -13.32 -22.99 -19.35
C ALA A 127 -13.24 -21.50 -18.97
N ARG A 128 -12.31 -20.72 -19.55
CA ARG A 128 -12.07 -19.31 -19.22
C ARG A 128 -13.34 -18.43 -19.28
N PRO A 129 -14.20 -18.51 -20.31
CA PRO A 129 -15.42 -17.69 -20.37
C PRO A 129 -16.36 -17.91 -19.18
N TYR A 130 -16.43 -19.14 -18.64
CA TYR A 130 -17.24 -19.45 -17.46
C TYR A 130 -16.70 -18.76 -16.21
N TYR A 131 -15.39 -18.84 -15.94
CA TYR A 131 -14.79 -18.21 -14.76
C TYR A 131 -14.84 -16.67 -14.84
N GLU A 132 -14.68 -16.10 -16.03
CA GLU A 132 -14.85 -14.66 -16.25
C GLU A 132 -16.30 -14.21 -16.04
N ALA A 133 -17.27 -14.94 -16.60
CA ALA A 133 -18.69 -14.66 -16.38
C ALA A 133 -19.05 -14.78 -14.89
N ARG A 134 -18.51 -15.78 -14.19
CA ARG A 134 -18.72 -15.98 -12.74
C ARG A 134 -18.15 -14.83 -11.92
N ARG A 135 -16.98 -14.30 -12.28
CA ARG A 135 -16.42 -13.09 -11.66
C ARG A 135 -17.33 -11.88 -11.89
N LYS A 136 -17.76 -11.64 -13.12
CA LYS A 136 -18.67 -10.53 -13.47
C LYS A 136 -20.02 -10.63 -12.74
N ALA A 137 -20.59 -11.83 -12.61
CA ALA A 137 -21.82 -12.04 -11.85
C ALA A 137 -21.64 -11.70 -10.37
N LYS A 138 -20.50 -12.08 -9.77
CA LYS A 138 -20.17 -11.71 -8.39
C LYS A 138 -20.03 -10.19 -8.21
N GLU A 139 -19.41 -9.51 -9.16
CA GLU A 139 -19.31 -8.04 -9.17
C GLU A 139 -20.68 -7.36 -9.28
N ALA A 140 -21.52 -7.82 -10.22
CA ALA A 140 -22.89 -7.32 -10.37
C ALA A 140 -23.75 -7.58 -9.12
N GLN A 141 -23.55 -8.71 -8.44
CA GLN A 141 -24.21 -9.02 -7.17
C GLN A 141 -23.79 -8.04 -6.06
N GLN A 142 -22.49 -7.72 -5.97
CA GLN A 142 -21.99 -6.74 -5.00
C GLN A 142 -22.50 -5.32 -5.29
N GLU A 143 -22.54 -4.92 -6.55
CA GLU A 143 -23.15 -3.66 -6.99
C GLU A 143 -24.63 -3.60 -6.61
N THR A 144 -25.35 -4.71 -6.83
CA THR A 144 -26.76 -4.84 -6.45
C THR A 144 -26.97 -4.70 -4.94
N GLN A 145 -26.16 -5.38 -4.13
CA GLN A 145 -26.20 -5.23 -2.67
C GLN A 145 -25.92 -3.79 -2.23
N LYS A 146 -24.95 -3.13 -2.84
CA LYS A 146 -24.63 -1.72 -2.54
C LYS A 146 -25.79 -0.78 -2.91
N ALA A 147 -26.40 -0.99 -4.08
CA ALA A 147 -27.56 -0.20 -4.51
C ALA A 147 -28.78 -0.45 -3.62
N ALA A 148 -29.01 -1.71 -3.20
CA ALA A 148 -30.07 -2.07 -2.27
C ALA A 148 -29.92 -1.35 -0.93
N LEU A 149 -28.72 -1.37 -0.33
CA LEU A 149 -28.43 -0.63 0.91
C LEU A 149 -28.61 0.89 0.75
N SER A 150 -28.29 1.42 -0.44
CA SER A 150 -28.47 2.85 -0.74
C SER A 150 -29.96 3.20 -0.86
N PHE A 151 -30.76 2.35 -1.51
CA PHE A 151 -32.21 2.47 -1.58
C PHE A 151 -32.86 2.35 -0.20
N GLU A 152 -32.47 1.37 0.62
CA GLU A 152 -32.95 1.24 2.00
C GLU A 152 -32.68 2.50 2.82
N ARG A 153 -31.48 3.08 2.68
CA ARG A 153 -31.14 4.36 3.32
C ARG A 153 -32.06 5.49 2.81
N ALA A 154 -32.28 5.59 1.51
CA ALA A 154 -33.17 6.62 0.93
C ALA A 154 -34.63 6.46 1.39
N VAL A 155 -35.13 5.23 1.49
CA VAL A 155 -36.45 4.93 2.05
C VAL A 155 -36.54 5.36 3.52
N SER A 156 -35.52 5.05 4.32
CA SER A 156 -35.46 5.47 5.73
C SER A 156 -35.45 7.00 5.86
N MET A 157 -34.67 7.70 5.04
CA MET A 157 -34.62 9.17 5.01
C MET A 157 -35.98 9.78 4.60
N HIS A 158 -36.64 9.21 3.59
CA HIS A 158 -37.99 9.64 3.20
C HIS A 158 -39.01 9.45 4.32
N SER A 159 -38.98 8.30 5.01
CA SER A 159 -39.85 8.05 6.16
C SER A 159 -39.64 9.06 7.28
N ALA A 160 -38.37 9.38 7.60
CA ALA A 160 -38.05 10.42 8.60
C ALA A 160 -38.54 11.80 8.16
N ALA A 161 -38.40 12.15 6.88
CA ALA A 161 -38.92 13.40 6.35
C ALA A 161 -40.44 13.50 6.45
N ARG A 162 -41.17 12.41 6.19
CA ARG A 162 -42.63 12.37 6.38
C ARG A 162 -43.03 12.59 7.83
N GLU A 163 -42.29 12.02 8.77
CA GLU A 163 -42.55 12.23 10.21
C GLU A 163 -42.33 13.69 10.60
N MET A 164 -41.32 14.38 10.03
CA MET A 164 -41.12 15.81 10.26
C MET A 164 -42.33 16.65 9.81
N VAL A 165 -42.93 16.33 8.65
CA VAL A 165 -44.17 16.99 8.21
C VAL A 165 -45.31 16.68 9.17
N HIS A 166 -45.46 15.42 9.60
CA HIS A 166 -46.50 15.01 10.53
C HIS A 166 -46.43 15.78 11.86
N VAL A 167 -45.23 15.92 12.43
CA VAL A 167 -45.01 16.71 13.67
C VAL A 167 -45.29 18.20 13.44
N ALA A 168 -44.87 18.76 12.30
CA ALA A 168 -45.15 20.16 11.95
C ALA A 168 -46.67 20.41 11.81
N GLU A 169 -47.41 19.49 11.20
CA GLU A 169 -48.87 19.56 11.08
C GLU A 169 -49.56 19.48 12.45
N GLN A 170 -49.13 18.58 13.33
CA GLN A 170 -49.64 18.50 14.70
C GLN A 170 -49.40 19.82 15.46
N GLY A 171 -48.20 20.40 15.36
CA GLY A 171 -47.87 21.70 15.95
C GLY A 171 -48.79 22.82 15.47
N LEU A 172 -49.10 22.86 14.18
CA LEU A 172 -50.01 23.84 13.59
C LEU A 172 -51.45 23.69 14.12
N THR A 173 -51.94 22.46 14.28
CA THR A 173 -53.28 22.21 14.84
C THR A 173 -53.40 22.62 16.31
N ALA A 174 -52.29 22.64 17.06
CA ALA A 174 -52.24 23.06 18.45
C ALA A 174 -52.19 24.59 18.60
N VAL A 175 -51.42 25.29 17.76
CA VAL A 175 -51.20 26.75 17.85
C VAL A 175 -52.36 27.55 17.23
N LYS A 176 -53.10 26.99 16.26
CA LYS A 176 -54.29 27.59 15.59
C LYS A 176 -54.08 28.97 14.94
N THR A 177 -52.85 29.48 14.89
CA THR A 177 -52.46 30.70 14.19
C THR A 177 -51.33 30.39 13.22
N LEU A 178 -51.48 30.81 11.96
CA LEU A 178 -50.46 30.63 10.93
C LEU A 178 -49.58 31.90 10.88
N ASP A 179 -48.55 31.92 11.73
CA ASP A 179 -47.52 32.97 11.70
C ASP A 179 -46.50 32.69 10.57
N PRO A 180 -45.85 33.71 9.96
CA PRO A 180 -44.91 33.52 8.85
C PRO A 180 -43.77 32.54 9.16
N THR A 181 -43.30 32.49 10.41
CA THR A 181 -42.24 31.55 10.83
C THR A 181 -42.67 30.08 10.77
N TRP A 182 -43.93 29.79 11.09
CA TRP A 182 -44.51 28.45 11.00
C TRP A 182 -44.81 28.05 9.56
N GLN A 183 -45.21 29.00 8.71
CA GLN A 183 -45.38 28.77 7.28
C GLN A 183 -44.05 28.39 6.62
N GLU A 184 -42.95 29.06 6.98
CA GLU A 184 -41.60 28.72 6.52
C GLU A 184 -41.17 27.32 6.97
N MET A 185 -41.45 26.94 8.22
CA MET A 185 -41.15 25.59 8.75
C MET A 185 -41.88 24.49 7.98
N LEU A 186 -43.18 24.66 7.70
CA LEU A 186 -43.97 23.69 6.95
C LEU A 186 -43.52 23.60 5.49
N ASN A 187 -43.20 24.74 4.87
CA ASN A 187 -42.66 24.78 3.52
C ASN A 187 -41.31 24.05 3.43
N HIS A 188 -40.43 24.24 4.43
CA HIS A 188 -39.16 23.53 4.50
C HIS A 188 -39.35 22.01 4.68
N ALA A 189 -40.21 21.59 5.61
CA ALA A 189 -40.52 20.17 5.81
C ALA A 189 -41.11 19.53 4.54
N THR A 190 -42.03 20.22 3.86
CA THR A 190 -42.63 19.77 2.59
C THR A 190 -41.60 19.67 1.47
N SER A 191 -40.73 20.68 1.34
CA SER A 191 -39.62 20.64 0.39
C SER A 191 -38.68 19.46 0.67
N LYS A 192 -38.40 19.16 1.94
CA LYS A 192 -37.53 18.06 2.34
C LYS A 192 -38.14 16.69 2.04
N VAL A 193 -39.45 16.53 2.20
CA VAL A 193 -40.17 15.31 1.80
C VAL A 193 -40.08 15.09 0.29
N ASN A 194 -40.27 16.15 -0.50
CA ASN A 194 -40.17 16.06 -1.97
C ASN A 194 -38.74 15.68 -2.42
N GLU A 195 -37.72 16.31 -1.84
CA GLU A 195 -36.31 15.97 -2.11
C GLU A 195 -35.99 14.50 -1.74
N ALA A 196 -36.42 14.06 -0.56
CA ALA A 196 -36.20 12.70 -0.10
C ALA A 196 -36.96 11.65 -0.94
N GLU A 197 -38.17 12.00 -1.42
CA GLU A 197 -38.94 11.16 -2.33
C GLU A 197 -38.27 11.05 -3.70
N GLU A 198 -37.75 12.15 -4.23
CA GLU A 198 -37.02 12.13 -5.50
C GLU A 198 -35.78 11.22 -5.41
N GLU A 199 -35.02 11.32 -4.31
CA GLU A 199 -33.84 10.47 -4.07
C GLU A 199 -34.22 8.99 -3.85
N ARG A 200 -35.35 8.71 -3.17
CA ARG A 200 -35.91 7.36 -3.06
C ARG A 200 -36.23 6.78 -4.44
N MET A 201 -36.88 7.55 -5.31
CA MET A 201 -37.22 7.12 -6.66
C MET A 201 -35.98 6.94 -7.55
N LYS A 202 -34.94 7.77 -7.40
CA LYS A 202 -33.66 7.62 -8.11
C LYS A 202 -32.94 6.33 -7.70
N SER A 203 -32.78 6.14 -6.39
CA SER A 203 -32.14 4.94 -5.84
C SER A 203 -32.90 3.64 -6.14
N GLU A 204 -34.23 3.69 -6.19
CA GLU A 204 -35.07 2.55 -6.60
C GLU A 204 -34.81 2.15 -8.06
N ARG A 205 -34.83 3.12 -8.98
CA ARG A 205 -34.56 2.86 -10.41
C ARG A 205 -33.17 2.27 -10.60
N GLU A 206 -32.18 2.80 -9.89
CA GLU A 206 -30.82 2.30 -9.97
C GLU A 206 -30.71 0.88 -9.41
N HIS A 207 -31.31 0.60 -8.25
CA HIS A 207 -31.38 -0.75 -7.67
C HIS A 207 -32.04 -1.75 -8.64
N MET A 208 -33.15 -1.38 -9.28
CA MET A 208 -33.81 -2.21 -10.29
C MET A 208 -32.89 -2.48 -11.49
N ARG A 209 -32.23 -1.43 -11.99
CA ARG A 209 -31.31 -1.52 -13.13
C ARG A 209 -30.11 -2.43 -12.86
N VAL A 210 -29.49 -2.34 -11.67
CA VAL A 210 -28.36 -3.22 -11.32
C VAL A 210 -28.81 -4.64 -11.05
N THR A 211 -29.99 -4.83 -10.45
CA THR A 211 -30.59 -6.15 -10.23
C THR A 211 -30.79 -6.88 -11.55
N GLN A 212 -31.33 -6.20 -12.57
CA GLN A 212 -31.48 -6.78 -13.90
C GLN A 212 -30.12 -7.23 -14.48
N ARG A 213 -29.08 -6.38 -14.41
CA ARG A 213 -27.73 -6.75 -14.87
C ARG A 213 -27.17 -7.95 -14.11
N CYS A 214 -27.44 -8.06 -12.81
CA CYS A 214 -27.06 -9.21 -12.01
C CYS A 214 -27.75 -10.49 -12.50
N GLN A 215 -29.07 -10.44 -12.73
CA GLN A 215 -29.83 -11.57 -13.26
C GLN A 215 -29.32 -12.03 -14.64
N GLU A 216 -29.03 -11.09 -15.54
CA GLU A 216 -28.46 -11.37 -16.87
C GLU A 216 -27.07 -12.03 -16.75
N ALA A 217 -26.21 -11.52 -15.86
CA ALA A 217 -24.89 -12.09 -15.62
C ALA A 217 -24.97 -13.50 -15.03
N GLU A 218 -25.86 -13.74 -14.07
CA GLU A 218 -26.12 -15.07 -13.50
C GLU A 218 -26.67 -16.06 -14.53
N ALA A 219 -27.60 -15.63 -15.38
CA ALA A 219 -28.13 -16.44 -16.47
C ALA A 219 -27.01 -16.89 -17.42
N ARG A 220 -26.11 -15.97 -17.79
CA ARG A 220 -24.93 -16.29 -18.61
C ARG A 220 -23.99 -17.29 -17.94
N VAL A 221 -23.81 -17.20 -16.62
CA VAL A 221 -23.03 -18.20 -15.86
C VAL A 221 -23.67 -19.58 -15.96
N GLN A 222 -25.00 -19.67 -15.80
CA GLN A 222 -25.72 -20.94 -15.90
C GLN A 222 -25.64 -21.54 -17.31
N GLU A 223 -25.76 -20.72 -18.35
CA GLU A 223 -25.60 -21.15 -19.74
C GLU A 223 -24.20 -21.73 -20.01
N LEU A 224 -23.16 -21.00 -19.60
CA LEU A 224 -21.76 -21.43 -19.75
C LEU A 224 -21.46 -22.67 -18.90
N GLN A 225 -22.06 -22.79 -17.71
CA GLN A 225 -21.92 -23.97 -16.86
C GLN A 225 -22.50 -25.23 -17.53
N LYS A 226 -23.64 -25.11 -18.20
CA LYS A 226 -24.28 -26.22 -18.92
C LYS A 226 -23.46 -26.63 -20.15
N SER A 227 -23.02 -25.67 -20.95
CA SER A 227 -22.29 -25.92 -22.20
C SER A 227 -20.83 -26.36 -22.00
N LEU A 228 -20.16 -25.89 -20.94
CA LEU A 228 -18.71 -26.13 -20.71
C LEU A 228 -18.42 -27.10 -19.55
N LYS A 229 -19.42 -27.86 -19.07
CA LYS A 229 -19.35 -28.70 -17.86
C LYS A 229 -18.07 -29.55 -17.75
N ARG A 230 -17.69 -30.28 -18.81
CA ARG A 230 -16.49 -31.16 -18.79
C ARG A 230 -15.20 -30.36 -18.66
N SER A 231 -15.07 -29.28 -19.41
CA SER A 231 -13.88 -28.41 -19.36
C SER A 231 -13.73 -27.78 -17.98
N ILE A 232 -14.82 -27.27 -17.40
CA ILE A 232 -14.83 -26.67 -16.05
C ILE A 232 -14.35 -27.67 -14.99
N ILE A 233 -14.88 -28.90 -15.00
CA ILE A 233 -14.49 -29.93 -14.03
C ILE A 233 -13.00 -30.26 -14.17
N LYS A 234 -12.51 -30.46 -15.40
CA LYS A 234 -11.11 -30.80 -15.65
C LYS A 234 -10.15 -29.65 -15.28
N SER A 235 -10.51 -28.40 -15.57
CA SER A 235 -9.67 -27.23 -15.29
C SER A 235 -9.77 -26.71 -13.86
N LYS A 236 -10.65 -27.27 -13.02
CA LYS A 236 -10.96 -26.75 -11.68
C LYS A 236 -9.72 -26.56 -10.81
N SER A 237 -8.83 -27.55 -10.78
CA SER A 237 -7.60 -27.53 -9.96
C SER A 237 -6.64 -26.39 -10.37
N TYR A 238 -6.58 -26.04 -11.65
CA TYR A 238 -5.78 -24.91 -12.13
C TYR A 238 -6.32 -23.57 -11.64
N PHE A 239 -7.63 -23.34 -11.77
CA PHE A 239 -8.24 -22.07 -11.34
C PHE A 239 -8.24 -21.92 -9.82
N GLU A 240 -8.38 -23.00 -9.05
CA GLU A 240 -8.23 -22.98 -7.58
C GLU A 240 -6.80 -22.63 -7.16
N LEU A 241 -5.79 -23.25 -7.78
CA LEU A 241 -4.39 -22.93 -7.52
C LEU A 241 -4.05 -21.49 -7.91
N LYS A 242 -4.56 -21.02 -9.05
CA LYS A 242 -4.40 -19.62 -9.49
C LYS A 242 -5.03 -18.65 -8.50
N ALA A 243 -6.21 -18.96 -7.97
CA ALA A 243 -6.86 -18.12 -6.96
C ALA A 243 -6.03 -18.06 -5.67
N GLN A 244 -5.53 -19.20 -5.17
CA GLN A 244 -4.68 -19.24 -3.98
C GLN A 244 -3.43 -18.37 -4.13
N PHE A 245 -2.71 -18.47 -5.25
CA PHE A 245 -1.55 -17.61 -5.49
C PHE A 245 -1.93 -16.14 -5.61
N ASN A 246 -3.04 -15.83 -6.30
CA ASN A 246 -3.51 -14.46 -6.41
C ASN A 246 -3.85 -13.85 -5.04
N ASP A 247 -4.50 -14.61 -4.16
CA ASP A 247 -4.84 -14.16 -2.81
C ASP A 247 -3.57 -13.85 -1.99
N ILE A 248 -2.57 -14.74 -2.04
CA ILE A 248 -1.29 -14.54 -1.34
C ILE A 248 -0.53 -13.34 -1.92
N LEU A 249 -0.49 -13.20 -3.25
CA LEU A 249 0.19 -12.09 -3.91
C LEU A 249 -0.46 -10.75 -3.59
N GLU A 250 -1.79 -10.67 -3.59
CA GLU A 250 -2.52 -9.45 -3.21
C GLU A 250 -2.34 -9.12 -1.72
N GLU A 251 -2.25 -10.12 -0.84
CA GLU A 251 -1.90 -9.91 0.57
C GLU A 251 -0.49 -9.31 0.72
N HIS A 252 0.51 -9.89 0.07
CA HIS A 252 1.88 -9.38 0.09
C HIS A 252 1.97 -7.97 -0.52
N LYS A 253 1.28 -7.71 -1.63
CA LYS A 253 1.20 -6.39 -2.25
C LYS A 253 0.57 -5.37 -1.29
N SER A 254 -0.50 -5.75 -0.60
CA SER A 254 -1.14 -4.88 0.40
C SER A 254 -0.21 -4.58 1.59
N LYS A 255 0.55 -5.58 2.05
CA LYS A 255 1.58 -5.38 3.10
C LYS A 255 2.70 -4.45 2.65
N ILE A 256 3.18 -4.59 1.41
CA ILE A 256 4.18 -3.71 0.81
C ILE A 256 3.68 -2.26 0.82
N LEU A 257 2.47 -2.02 0.30
CA LEU A 257 1.88 -0.67 0.26
C LEU A 257 1.72 -0.07 1.66
N LEU A 258 1.28 -0.88 2.63
CA LEU A 258 1.13 -0.43 4.03
C LEU A 258 2.49 -0.08 4.67
N LEU A 259 3.53 -0.90 4.44
CA LEU A 259 4.87 -0.62 4.94
C LEU A 259 5.47 0.62 4.29
N GLU A 260 5.29 0.80 2.98
CA GLU A 260 5.72 2.00 2.26
C GLU A 260 5.04 3.28 2.81
N GLU A 261 3.73 3.21 3.07
CA GLU A 261 2.98 4.32 3.69
C GLU A 261 3.53 4.62 5.10
N ARG A 262 3.75 3.59 5.92
CA ARG A 262 4.27 3.75 7.29
C ARG A 262 5.70 4.29 7.32
N ILE A 263 6.58 3.81 6.44
CA ILE A 263 7.94 4.34 6.29
C ILE A 263 7.89 5.80 5.86
N SER A 264 7.02 6.15 4.91
CA SER A 264 6.84 7.54 4.47
C SER A 264 6.38 8.43 5.63
N LYS A 265 5.45 7.94 6.47
CA LYS A 265 5.00 8.64 7.67
C LYS A 265 6.12 8.79 8.72
N ALA A 266 6.90 7.74 8.98
CA ALA A 266 8.01 7.80 9.94
C ALA A 266 9.12 8.74 9.46
N LYS A 267 9.44 8.76 8.15
CA LYS A 267 10.36 9.73 7.54
C LYS A 267 9.86 11.17 7.66
N LEU A 268 8.55 11.39 7.49
CA LEU A 268 7.94 12.69 7.73
C LEU A 268 8.09 13.12 9.20
N ASN A 269 7.82 12.21 10.15
CA ASN A 269 8.02 12.47 11.58
C ASN A 269 9.48 12.80 11.89
N TYR A 270 10.43 11.98 11.43
CA TYR A 270 11.87 12.21 11.57
C TYR A 270 12.28 13.60 11.04
N SER A 271 11.79 13.98 9.85
CA SER A 271 12.06 15.31 9.27
C SER A 271 11.42 16.46 10.06
N SER A 272 10.28 16.20 10.72
CA SER A 272 9.60 17.19 11.56
C SER A 272 10.37 17.40 12.86
N THR A 273 10.82 16.33 13.50
CA THR A 273 11.63 16.36 14.71
C THR A 273 12.97 17.05 14.47
N LEU A 274 13.62 16.81 13.33
CA LEU A 274 14.82 17.58 12.95
C LEU A 274 14.57 19.08 12.87
N ARG A 275 13.45 19.51 12.27
CA ARG A 275 13.10 20.94 12.23
C ARG A 275 12.76 21.51 13.60
N HIS A 276 12.16 20.71 14.48
CA HIS A 276 11.91 21.14 15.86
C HIS A 276 13.23 21.33 16.62
N LEU A 277 14.19 20.43 16.43
CA LEU A 277 15.55 20.59 16.99
C LEU A 277 16.25 21.83 16.44
N GLU A 278 16.15 22.09 15.14
CA GLU A 278 16.65 23.33 14.52
C GLU A 278 16.01 24.57 15.17
N GLN A 279 14.69 24.56 15.36
CA GLN A 279 13.96 25.67 16.01
C GLN A 279 14.41 25.87 17.47
N ILE A 280 14.53 24.80 18.26
CA ILE A 280 15.00 24.89 19.65
C ILE A 280 16.44 25.44 19.67
N SER A 281 17.29 25.00 18.75
CA SER A 281 18.65 25.50 18.61
C SER A 281 18.66 27.00 18.29
N GLU A 282 17.86 27.46 17.32
CA GLU A 282 17.71 28.88 16.98
C GLU A 282 17.22 29.72 18.17
N GLU A 283 16.24 29.21 18.94
CA GLU A 283 15.73 29.87 20.15
C GLU A 283 16.81 30.05 21.21
N ILE A 284 17.60 29.00 21.48
CA ILE A 284 18.72 29.04 22.45
C ILE A 284 19.79 30.04 21.98
N HIS A 285 20.12 30.05 20.69
CA HIS A 285 21.07 31.01 20.14
C HIS A 285 20.56 32.45 20.22
N ALA A 286 19.30 32.71 19.88
CA ALA A 286 18.69 34.04 19.98
C ALA A 286 18.65 34.55 21.43
N GLN A 287 18.34 33.67 22.39
CA GLN A 287 18.37 34.01 23.81
C GLN A 287 19.79 34.40 24.27
N ARG A 288 20.81 33.64 23.85
CA ARG A 288 22.23 33.94 24.16
C ARG A 288 22.70 35.25 23.50
N GLU A 289 22.22 35.59 22.30
CA GLU A 289 22.50 36.88 21.65
C GLU A 289 21.81 38.06 22.38
N GLN A 290 20.63 37.85 22.95
CA GLN A 290 19.91 38.84 23.74
C GLN A 290 20.53 39.06 25.13
N ASP A 291 21.07 38.01 25.74
CA ASP A 291 21.72 38.04 27.07
C ASP A 291 23.19 38.52 27.02
N GLN A 292 23.75 38.79 25.84
CA GLN A 292 25.02 39.51 25.75
C GLN A 292 24.88 40.94 26.31
N PRO A 293 25.68 41.32 27.33
CA PRO A 293 25.63 42.67 27.87
C PRO A 293 26.14 43.67 26.82
N LYS A 294 25.28 44.62 26.40
CA LYS A 294 25.65 45.78 25.56
C LYS A 294 26.63 46.77 26.23
N ASN A 295 27.37 46.38 27.26
CA ASN A 295 28.33 47.24 27.95
C ASN A 295 29.58 46.45 28.37
N GLY A 296 30.61 46.49 27.52
CA GLY A 296 31.97 46.09 27.84
C GLY A 296 32.95 46.76 26.87
N PRO A 297 33.91 47.59 27.32
CA PRO A 297 34.86 48.24 26.42
C PRO A 297 35.71 47.19 25.70
N ILE A 298 35.83 47.33 24.38
CA ILE A 298 36.77 46.59 23.54
C ILE A 298 38.17 46.74 24.16
N LYS A 299 38.70 45.64 24.74
CA LYS A 299 40.11 45.53 25.12
C LYS A 299 40.84 44.80 23.98
N PRO A 300 41.63 45.48 23.14
CA PRO A 300 42.51 44.82 22.20
C PRO A 300 43.77 44.37 22.95
N CYS A 301 43.73 43.18 23.54
CA CYS A 301 44.92 42.52 24.09
C CYS A 301 45.45 41.53 23.05
N GLY A 302 46.29 42.02 22.16
CA GLY A 302 46.93 41.21 21.10
C GLY A 302 48.22 41.85 20.60
N GLY A 303 49.02 42.41 21.52
CA GLY A 303 50.38 42.85 21.22
C GLY A 303 51.29 41.64 21.01
N ARG A 304 51.28 41.08 19.79
CA ARG A 304 52.39 40.28 19.29
C ARG A 304 53.26 41.16 18.40
N SER A 305 54.45 41.45 18.89
CA SER A 305 55.52 42.12 18.14
C SER A 305 55.87 41.35 16.86
N PRO A 306 55.94 42.00 15.70
CA PRO A 306 56.62 41.46 14.52
C PRO A 306 58.02 42.10 14.36
N PRO A 307 58.86 41.64 13.43
CA PRO A 307 59.58 40.35 13.36
C PRO A 307 61.11 40.59 13.38
N VAL A 308 61.93 39.56 13.67
CA VAL A 308 63.40 39.68 13.54
C VAL A 308 63.89 38.71 12.48
N GLY A 309 64.25 39.27 11.31
CA GLY A 309 65.25 38.82 10.32
C GLY A 309 65.06 37.42 9.72
N ALA A 310 65.43 37.13 8.48
CA ALA A 310 66.27 37.82 7.52
C ALA A 310 66.33 36.89 6.29
N GLU A 311 66.04 37.47 5.13
CA GLU A 311 66.44 37.12 3.76
C GLU A 311 66.62 35.64 3.31
N THR A 312 65.94 35.26 2.22
CA THR A 312 66.57 35.21 0.87
C THR A 312 65.56 34.93 -0.26
N VAL A 313 65.50 35.91 -1.17
CA VAL A 313 65.29 35.90 -2.64
C VAL A 313 64.58 34.72 -3.35
N ASN A 314 63.43 35.10 -3.95
CA ASN A 314 63.02 34.99 -5.36
C ASN A 314 63.11 33.68 -6.17
N SER A 315 61.94 33.41 -6.76
CA SER A 315 61.69 32.99 -8.16
C SER A 315 61.34 31.53 -8.43
N THR A 316 60.02 31.33 -8.54
CA THR A 316 59.31 30.66 -9.64
C THR A 316 59.75 29.25 -10.03
N GLY A 317 58.97 28.28 -9.56
CA GLY A 317 58.83 26.96 -10.16
C GLY A 317 57.68 26.22 -9.48
N THR A 318 56.57 25.99 -10.17
CA THR A 318 55.51 25.09 -9.69
C THR A 318 55.10 24.17 -10.83
N GLU A 319 55.65 22.95 -10.77
CA GLU A 319 55.12 21.76 -11.43
C GLU A 319 54.75 20.74 -10.33
N GLY A 320 53.57 20.12 -10.45
CA GLY A 320 53.14 18.89 -9.73
C GLY A 320 52.79 19.08 -8.24
N GLY A 321 51.75 18.47 -7.66
CA GLY A 321 50.83 17.42 -8.10
C GLY A 321 50.44 16.55 -6.90
N ALA A 322 49.12 16.39 -6.67
CA ALA A 322 48.41 15.44 -5.76
C ALA A 322 48.69 15.60 -4.22
N CYS A 323 47.75 15.42 -3.29
CA CYS A 323 46.70 14.39 -3.14
C CYS A 323 45.56 14.86 -2.20
N GLY A 324 44.35 14.31 -2.34
CA GLY A 324 43.39 14.11 -1.24
C GLY A 324 42.32 15.18 -0.99
N GLY A 325 41.29 15.27 -1.85
CA GLY A 325 40.12 16.13 -1.66
C GLY A 325 38.92 15.39 -1.05
N TYR A 326 38.42 15.87 0.08
CA TYR A 326 37.06 15.60 0.57
C TYR A 326 36.04 16.44 -0.23
N PRO A 327 34.82 15.94 -0.52
CA PRO A 327 33.83 16.72 -1.27
C PRO A 327 33.29 17.90 -0.45
N ARG A 328 33.28 19.08 -1.07
CA ARG A 328 32.64 20.28 -0.52
C ARG A 328 31.11 20.23 -0.67
N PRO A 329 30.34 20.87 0.22
CA PRO A 329 28.89 20.84 0.23
C PRO A 329 28.32 21.83 -0.79
N ASN A 330 27.72 21.34 -1.86
CA ASN A 330 26.78 22.07 -2.73
C ASN A 330 26.02 21.07 -3.62
N ASP A 331 25.16 20.23 -3.02
CA ASP A 331 24.20 19.35 -3.71
C ASP A 331 22.80 19.44 -3.05
N TRP A 332 22.39 20.65 -2.66
CA TRP A 332 21.11 20.90 -1.97
C TRP A 332 19.94 21.30 -2.89
N VAL A 333 20.08 21.15 -4.22
CA VAL A 333 19.03 21.55 -5.17
C VAL A 333 18.21 20.35 -5.69
N GLU A 334 18.70 19.12 -5.55
CA GLU A 334 18.03 17.91 -6.11
C GLU A 334 16.95 17.31 -5.17
N VAL A 335 16.94 17.70 -3.89
CA VAL A 335 15.99 17.20 -2.89
C VAL A 335 14.59 17.81 -3.05
N LYS A 336 14.48 19.03 -3.58
CA LYS A 336 13.17 19.69 -3.79
C LYS A 336 12.36 19.07 -4.94
N GLU A 337 13.03 18.60 -5.98
CA GLU A 337 12.39 17.97 -7.13
C GLU A 337 11.86 16.56 -6.77
N SER A 338 12.57 15.87 -5.88
CA SER A 338 12.19 14.56 -5.32
C SER A 338 10.91 14.61 -4.47
N VAL A 339 10.69 15.69 -3.71
CA VAL A 339 9.50 15.87 -2.88
C VAL A 339 8.28 16.32 -3.69
N ALA A 340 8.49 17.08 -4.79
CA ALA A 340 7.43 17.43 -5.73
C ALA A 340 6.95 16.20 -6.52
N ASN A 341 7.88 15.35 -6.97
CA ASN A 341 7.58 14.10 -7.67
C ASN A 341 6.83 13.09 -6.77
N ALA A 342 7.17 13.03 -5.48
CA ALA A 342 6.44 12.21 -4.51
C ALA A 342 4.98 12.69 -4.29
N ARG A 343 4.71 14.00 -4.34
CA ARG A 343 3.35 14.56 -4.24
C ARG A 343 2.51 14.30 -5.50
N GLU A 344 3.14 14.34 -6.67
CA GLU A 344 2.49 14.02 -7.95
C GLU A 344 2.20 12.52 -8.09
N TRP A 345 3.08 11.65 -7.59
CA TRP A 345 2.87 10.20 -7.52
C TRP A 345 1.70 9.81 -6.59
N VAL A 346 1.54 10.49 -5.45
CA VAL A 346 0.42 10.28 -4.51
C VAL A 346 -0.93 10.70 -5.11
N GLU A 347 -1.00 11.80 -5.87
CA GLU A 347 -2.23 12.24 -6.53
C GLU A 347 -2.62 11.36 -7.73
N THR A 348 -1.65 10.85 -8.51
CA THR A 348 -1.94 9.93 -9.62
C THR A 348 -2.43 8.55 -9.16
N HIS A 349 -2.10 8.12 -7.93
CA HIS A 349 -2.52 6.82 -7.36
C HIS A 349 -3.81 6.88 -6.54
N LYS A 350 -4.29 8.08 -6.18
CA LYS A 350 -5.60 8.30 -5.56
C LYS A 350 -6.76 7.98 -6.52
N ASN A 351 -6.53 8.14 -7.84
CA ASN A 351 -7.52 7.90 -8.89
C ASN A 351 -7.48 6.49 -9.51
N SER A 352 -6.56 5.61 -9.07
CA SER A 352 -6.44 4.23 -9.58
C SER A 352 -6.81 3.14 -8.55
N ARG A 353 -7.62 3.48 -7.54
CA ARG A 353 -8.21 2.48 -6.63
C ARG A 353 -9.33 1.69 -7.34
N PRO A 354 -9.19 0.38 -7.61
CA PRO A 354 -10.37 -0.47 -7.65
C PRO A 354 -10.93 -0.53 -6.22
N SER A 355 -12.13 0.02 -6.04
CA SER A 355 -12.88 -0.14 -4.80
C SER A 355 -13.30 -1.60 -4.67
N SER A 356 -12.50 -2.40 -3.96
CA SER A 356 -12.92 -3.73 -3.52
C SER A 356 -12.49 -3.99 -2.08
N LEU A 357 -13.45 -3.74 -1.19
CA LEU A 357 -13.81 -4.58 -0.06
C LEU A 357 -12.78 -4.77 1.06
N ILE A 358 -13.04 -3.97 2.10
CA ILE A 358 -12.80 -4.27 3.51
C ILE A 358 -13.17 -5.72 3.85
N SER A 359 -12.23 -6.39 4.52
CA SER A 359 -12.34 -7.69 5.16
C SER A 359 -13.67 -7.92 5.89
N LYS A 360 -14.31 -9.05 5.58
CA LYS A 360 -15.14 -9.78 6.55
C LYS A 360 -14.72 -11.24 6.52
N SER A 361 -14.08 -11.66 7.62
CA SER A 361 -13.89 -13.06 7.96
C SER A 361 -15.26 -13.73 8.08
N VAL A 362 -15.54 -14.69 7.21
CA VAL A 362 -16.67 -15.61 7.36
C VAL A 362 -16.10 -17.00 7.53
N ILE A 363 -16.39 -17.56 8.70
CA ILE A 363 -16.07 -18.94 9.09
C ILE A 363 -16.61 -19.89 8.03
N ARG A 364 -15.71 -20.68 7.44
CA ARG A 364 -16.01 -21.70 6.43
C ARG A 364 -16.46 -22.98 7.15
N SER A 365 -17.77 -23.17 7.30
CA SER A 365 -18.35 -24.47 7.63
C SER A 365 -18.54 -25.27 6.33
N ASN A 366 -17.69 -26.28 6.15
CA ASN A 366 -17.86 -27.34 5.15
C ASN A 366 -19.01 -28.25 5.59
N THR A 367 -20.14 -28.22 4.89
CA THR A 367 -21.11 -29.34 4.89
C THR A 367 -21.69 -29.53 3.50
N TRP A 368 -21.09 -30.46 2.75
CA TRP A 368 -21.78 -31.16 1.66
C TRP A 368 -21.75 -32.66 1.99
N ALA A 369 -22.90 -33.30 1.80
CA ALA A 369 -23.21 -34.73 1.97
C ALA A 369 -23.54 -35.23 3.39
N THR A 370 -24.83 -35.38 3.68
CA THR A 370 -25.54 -36.68 3.85
C THR A 370 -26.85 -36.46 4.61
N SER A 371 -28.00 -36.65 3.95
CA SER A 371 -29.27 -37.07 4.58
C SER A 371 -30.29 -37.37 3.49
N ALA A 372 -30.18 -38.56 2.92
CA ALA A 372 -31.28 -39.26 2.27
C ALA A 372 -31.52 -40.51 3.09
N ALA A 373 -32.37 -40.41 4.11
CA ALA A 373 -33.08 -41.51 4.75
C ALA A 373 -33.96 -40.96 5.87
N THR A 374 -35.19 -41.46 5.93
CA THR A 374 -36.09 -41.57 7.10
C THR A 374 -37.42 -40.81 6.96
N SER A 375 -38.48 -41.62 7.09
CA SER A 375 -39.88 -41.27 7.39
C SER A 375 -40.85 -41.01 6.24
N VAL A 376 -41.19 -42.11 5.56
CA VAL A 376 -42.58 -42.44 5.24
C VAL A 376 -43.32 -42.80 6.54
N SER A 377 -44.58 -42.41 6.61
CA SER A 377 -45.63 -42.85 7.56
C SER A 377 -45.81 -42.00 8.82
N GLN A 378 -46.71 -41.03 8.74
CA GLN A 378 -47.91 -41.01 9.58
C GLN A 378 -48.92 -39.98 9.04
N GLY A 379 -50.09 -40.49 8.64
CA GLY A 379 -51.24 -39.68 8.30
C GLY A 379 -52.04 -39.25 9.52
N LYS A 380 -53.02 -38.37 9.25
CA LYS A 380 -54.13 -37.88 10.09
C LYS A 380 -53.80 -36.75 11.08
N LYS A 381 -54.16 -35.51 10.70
CA LYS A 381 -55.38 -34.80 11.15
C LYS A 381 -55.30 -33.29 10.86
N GLY A 382 -56.23 -32.81 10.05
CA GLY A 382 -57.14 -31.73 10.47
C GLY A 382 -56.74 -30.26 10.29
N ARG A 383 -57.70 -29.53 9.68
CA ARG A 383 -57.96 -28.07 9.74
C ARG A 383 -57.12 -27.23 8.76
N GLU A 384 -57.65 -26.81 7.61
CA GLU A 384 -58.77 -25.87 7.38
C GLU A 384 -58.46 -24.46 7.89
N MET A 385 -58.55 -23.50 6.95
CA MET A 385 -58.43 -22.01 6.98
C MET A 385 -57.43 -21.61 5.89
N GLY A 386 -57.79 -21.02 4.76
CA GLY A 386 -58.89 -20.10 4.49
C GLY A 386 -58.31 -18.91 3.73
N TRP A 387 -58.03 -19.08 2.43
CA TRP A 387 -57.73 -17.98 1.52
C TRP A 387 -58.35 -18.30 0.16
N ARG A 388 -59.58 -17.82 -0.06
CA ARG A 388 -60.12 -17.68 -1.42
C ARG A 388 -61.05 -16.47 -1.44
N MET A 389 -60.45 -15.34 -1.83
CA MET A 389 -61.14 -14.15 -2.32
C MET A 389 -61.48 -14.35 -3.81
N ILE A 390 -62.74 -14.10 -4.14
CA ILE A 390 -63.24 -13.23 -5.22
C ILE A 390 -62.98 -13.63 -6.69
N LYS A 391 -64.09 -13.96 -7.38
CA LYS A 391 -64.56 -13.49 -8.71
C LYS A 391 -65.92 -14.17 -8.97
N SER A 392 -67.07 -13.48 -9.08
CA SER A 392 -67.60 -12.74 -10.25
C SER A 392 -67.51 -13.62 -11.51
N GLU A 393 -68.56 -14.07 -12.19
CA GLU A 393 -69.96 -13.62 -12.40
C GLU A 393 -70.94 -14.81 -12.39
#